data_AF-A0A844INC8-F1
#
_entry.id   AF-A0A844INC8-F1
#
_cell.length_a   1.000
_cell.length_b   1.000
_cell.length_c   1.000
_cell.angle_alpha   90.00
_cell.angle_beta   90.00
_cell.angle_gamma   90.00
#
_symmetry.space_group_name_H-M   'P 1'
#
loop_
_entity.id
_entity.type
_entity.pdbx_description
1 polymer ?
#
loop_
_entity_poly.entity_id
_entity_poly.type
_entity_poly.pdbx_seq_one_letter_code
_entity_poly.pdbx_strand_id
1 'polypeptide(L)'
;MTQFLLITDLDHTLVGDDQAMEGLNRKLELYRQQHNTKIVYSTGRSLYLYQQLEQQQNHKQIALLQPNILICAVGTEIYSYNHQGKLIVNNQWSENLSEDWDRELVVKTAANFTQLKPQPESEQRPFKVSYFLQEKTALQIVSDLEKALLQQSLDIQVIYSDNKDLDILPRKANKGMSMTFVREYLGIEPAKTVACGDSGNDIALFANRKEKGIIVANAKQELLDWHNENPNENRYLAKAEFAAGIEEGLRHFGFLGE
;
A
#
# COMPACT_ATOMS: atom_id res chain seq x y z
N MET A 1 -1.27 -4.51 -26.99
CA MET A 1 -1.79 -3.77 -25.81
C MET A 1 -0.94 -2.54 -25.56
N THR A 2 -1.37 -1.62 -24.70
CA THR A 2 -0.66 -0.36 -24.43
C THR A 2 -0.01 -0.36 -23.06
N GLN A 3 0.92 0.57 -22.83
CA GLN A 3 1.50 0.84 -21.52
C GLN A 3 0.43 1.02 -20.43
N PHE A 4 0.67 0.45 -19.25
CA PHE A 4 -0.10 0.73 -18.04
C PHE A 4 0.81 0.79 -16.79
N LEU A 5 0.25 1.27 -15.69
CA LEU A 5 0.87 1.33 -14.36
C LEU A 5 0.15 0.38 -13.43
N LEU A 6 0.85 -0.66 -12.97
CA LEU A 6 0.40 -1.53 -11.89
C LEU A 6 0.94 -0.99 -10.56
N ILE A 7 0.04 -0.75 -9.61
CA ILE A 7 0.35 -0.56 -8.20
C ILE A 7 -0.22 -1.75 -7.46
N THR A 8 0.58 -2.44 -6.67
CA THR A 8 0.10 -3.60 -5.90
C THR A 8 0.65 -3.58 -4.51
N ASP A 9 -0.21 -3.88 -3.53
CA ASP A 9 0.27 -4.35 -2.25
C ASP A 9 1.01 -5.69 -2.40
N LEU A 10 1.78 -6.07 -1.37
CA LEU A 10 2.59 -7.28 -1.35
C LEU A 10 1.91 -8.39 -0.56
N ASP A 11 1.82 -8.26 0.75
CA ASP A 11 1.36 -9.32 1.64
C ASP A 11 -0.12 -9.61 1.41
N HIS A 12 -0.47 -10.89 1.22
CA HIS A 12 -1.83 -11.31 0.92
C HIS A 12 -2.44 -10.73 -0.38
N THR A 13 -1.68 -9.95 -1.16
CA THR A 13 -2.09 -9.43 -2.46
C THR A 13 -1.24 -10.01 -3.59
N LEU A 14 0.02 -9.60 -3.73
CA LEU A 14 0.94 -10.22 -4.70
C LEU A 14 1.55 -11.52 -4.16
N VAL A 15 1.85 -11.55 -2.86
CA VAL A 15 2.53 -12.62 -2.14
C VAL A 15 1.51 -13.43 -1.32
N GLY A 16 1.57 -14.75 -1.44
CA GLY A 16 0.73 -15.68 -0.66
C GLY A 16 0.54 -17.00 -1.39
N ASP A 17 0.47 -16.94 -2.72
CA ASP A 17 0.55 -18.09 -3.62
C ASP A 17 1.79 -17.95 -4.52
N ASP A 18 2.79 -18.77 -4.20
CA ASP A 18 4.09 -18.81 -4.86
C ASP A 18 3.98 -19.14 -6.37
N GLN A 19 3.08 -20.05 -6.76
CA GLN A 19 2.89 -20.44 -8.16
C GLN A 19 2.15 -19.37 -8.95
N ALA A 20 1.10 -18.77 -8.38
CA ALA A 20 0.36 -17.69 -9.01
C ALA A 20 1.25 -16.45 -9.20
N MET A 21 2.06 -16.10 -8.18
CA MET A 21 2.99 -14.97 -8.25
C MET A 21 4.03 -15.16 -9.34
N GLU A 22 4.63 -16.35 -9.46
CA GLU A 22 5.61 -16.63 -10.51
C GLU A 22 4.98 -16.51 -11.92
N GLY A 23 3.76 -17.05 -12.10
CA GLY A 23 3.02 -16.95 -13.34
C GLY A 23 2.70 -15.50 -13.74
N LEU A 24 2.25 -14.69 -12.79
CA LEU A 24 1.97 -13.27 -13.01
C LEU A 24 3.27 -12.49 -13.29
N ASN A 25 4.34 -12.72 -12.55
CA ASN A 25 5.64 -12.05 -12.73
C ASN A 25 6.18 -12.25 -14.16
N ARG A 26 6.11 -13.47 -14.69
CA ARG A 26 6.51 -13.74 -16.09
C ARG A 26 5.72 -12.89 -17.09
N LYS A 27 4.41 -12.77 -16.90
CA LYS A 27 3.54 -11.96 -17.77
C LYS A 27 3.85 -10.47 -17.64
N LEU A 28 3.96 -9.96 -16.42
CA LEU A 28 4.26 -8.55 -16.18
C LEU A 28 5.63 -8.15 -16.75
N GLU A 29 6.64 -9.01 -16.66
CA GLU A 29 7.96 -8.76 -17.24
C GLU A 29 7.90 -8.69 -18.78
N LEU A 30 7.12 -9.57 -19.43
CA LEU A 30 6.89 -9.48 -20.87
C LEU A 30 6.23 -8.15 -21.27
N TYR A 31 5.22 -7.70 -20.53
CA TYR A 31 4.53 -6.43 -20.81
C TYR A 31 5.41 -5.21 -20.51
N ARG A 32 6.24 -5.28 -19.47
CA ARG A 32 7.26 -4.28 -19.20
C ARG A 32 8.20 -4.12 -20.40
N GLN A 33 8.67 -5.22 -20.98
CA GLN A 33 9.59 -5.21 -22.12
C GLN A 33 8.92 -4.74 -23.43
N GLN A 34 7.69 -5.19 -23.70
CA GLN A 34 7.00 -4.92 -24.95
C GLN A 34 6.24 -3.59 -24.98
N HIS A 35 5.73 -3.15 -23.82
CA HIS A 35 4.79 -2.04 -23.71
C HIS A 35 5.22 -0.98 -22.70
N ASN A 36 6.41 -1.11 -22.11
CA ASN A 36 6.93 -0.19 -21.10
C ASN A 36 6.02 -0.07 -19.86
N THR A 37 5.26 -1.14 -19.55
CA THR A 37 4.44 -1.24 -18.34
C THR A 37 5.30 -0.98 -17.09
N LYS A 38 4.77 -0.16 -16.17
CA LYS A 38 5.43 0.19 -14.92
C LYS A 38 4.83 -0.61 -13.78
N ILE A 39 5.69 -1.12 -12.90
CA ILE A 39 5.31 -1.90 -11.73
C ILE A 39 5.75 -1.15 -10.49
N VAL A 40 4.81 -0.94 -9.57
CA VAL A 40 5.03 -0.25 -8.30
C VAL A 40 4.52 -1.15 -7.19
N TYR A 41 5.38 -1.41 -6.22
CA TYR A 41 4.97 -2.06 -4.99
C TYR A 41 4.56 -1.00 -3.98
N SER A 42 3.41 -1.18 -3.34
CA SER A 42 2.85 -0.28 -2.34
C SER A 42 2.50 -1.03 -1.08
N THR A 43 3.49 -1.22 -0.21
CA THR A 43 3.41 -2.09 0.97
C THR A 43 3.28 -1.32 2.28
N GLY A 44 2.64 -1.95 3.27
CA GLY A 44 2.68 -1.51 4.66
C GLY A 44 4.06 -1.67 5.31
N ARG A 45 4.89 -2.58 4.78
CA ARG A 45 6.24 -2.86 5.30
C ARG A 45 7.14 -1.63 5.27
N SER A 46 7.92 -1.43 6.32
CA SER A 46 9.14 -0.62 6.25
C SER A 46 10.12 -1.13 5.18
N LEU A 47 11.05 -0.28 4.74
CA LEU A 47 12.09 -0.68 3.78
C LEU A 47 12.88 -1.91 4.28
N TYR A 48 13.17 -1.96 5.58
CA TYR A 48 13.86 -3.09 6.20
C TYR A 48 13.06 -4.40 6.06
N LEU A 49 11.77 -4.38 6.39
CA LEU A 49 10.92 -5.58 6.27
C LEU A 49 10.63 -5.95 4.82
N TYR A 50 10.62 -4.99 3.89
CA TYR A 50 10.57 -5.26 2.46
C TYR A 50 11.83 -6.03 2.00
N GLN A 51 13.02 -5.57 2.40
CA GLN A 51 14.28 -6.25 2.06
C GLN A 51 14.35 -7.67 2.65
N GLN A 52 13.81 -7.88 3.85
CA GLN A 52 13.67 -9.23 4.41
C GLN A 52 12.74 -10.11 3.58
N LEU A 53 11.60 -9.59 3.13
CA LEU A 53 10.69 -10.32 2.24
C LEU A 53 11.38 -10.69 0.93
N GLU A 54 12.09 -9.74 0.30
CA GLU A 54 12.85 -9.99 -0.93
C GLU A 54 13.90 -11.10 -0.73
N GLN A 55 14.64 -11.08 0.39
CA GLN A 55 15.58 -12.15 0.74
C GLN A 55 14.88 -13.50 0.93
N GLN A 56 13.74 -13.55 1.63
CA GLN A 56 12.97 -14.77 1.82
C GLN A 56 12.50 -15.37 0.49
N GLN A 57 11.99 -14.52 -0.41
CA GLN A 57 11.53 -14.93 -1.74
C GLN A 57 12.69 -15.43 -2.61
N ASN A 58 13.86 -14.79 -2.52
CA ASN A 58 15.07 -15.26 -3.20
C ASN A 58 15.54 -16.62 -2.68
N HIS A 59 15.46 -16.89 -1.37
CA HIS A 59 15.78 -18.22 -0.82
C HIS A 59 14.83 -19.32 -1.31
N LYS A 60 13.58 -18.98 -1.60
CA LYS A 60 12.61 -19.89 -2.22
C LYS A 60 12.83 -20.09 -3.73
N GLN A 61 13.71 -19.29 -4.36
CA GLN A 61 13.88 -19.20 -5.81
C GLN A 61 12.65 -18.63 -6.54
N ILE A 62 11.85 -17.81 -5.86
CA ILE A 62 10.62 -17.19 -6.39
C ILE A 62 10.73 -15.68 -6.22
N ALA A 63 11.66 -15.08 -6.94
CA ALA A 63 12.00 -13.67 -6.77
C ALA A 63 10.82 -12.74 -7.09
N LEU A 64 10.68 -11.69 -6.27
CA LEU A 64 9.89 -10.53 -6.65
C LEU A 64 10.55 -9.87 -7.87
N LEU A 65 9.74 -9.35 -8.80
CA LEU A 65 10.29 -8.45 -9.82
C LEU A 65 10.87 -7.21 -9.14
N GLN A 66 12.00 -6.71 -9.64
CA GLN A 66 12.45 -5.38 -9.23
C GLN A 66 11.39 -4.36 -9.67
N PRO A 67 10.78 -3.60 -8.74
CA PRO A 67 9.77 -2.62 -9.11
C PRO A 67 10.44 -1.37 -9.72
N ASN A 68 9.68 -0.62 -10.50
CA ASN A 68 10.14 0.68 -10.99
C ASN A 68 10.21 1.70 -9.85
N ILE A 69 9.23 1.67 -8.94
CA ILE A 69 9.16 2.48 -7.73
C ILE A 69 8.68 1.59 -6.58
N LEU A 70 9.26 1.78 -5.40
CA LEU A 70 8.85 1.10 -4.17
C LEU A 70 8.24 2.13 -3.23
N ILE A 71 6.99 1.90 -2.84
CA ILE A 71 6.27 2.67 -1.84
C ILE A 71 6.22 1.80 -0.58
N CYS A 72 6.80 2.29 0.51
CA CYS A 72 6.89 1.59 1.80
C CYS A 72 6.10 2.32 2.87
N ALA A 73 5.94 1.65 4.02
CA ALA A 73 5.41 2.23 5.24
C ALA A 73 4.06 2.95 5.00
N VAL A 74 3.16 2.25 4.31
CA VAL A 74 1.78 2.71 4.01
C VAL A 74 1.77 4.03 3.20
N GLY A 75 2.78 4.25 2.35
CA GLY A 75 2.83 5.45 1.49
C GLY A 75 3.60 6.62 2.08
N THR A 76 4.24 6.45 3.22
CA THR A 76 5.05 7.52 3.84
C THR A 76 6.44 7.64 3.26
N GLU A 77 6.94 6.59 2.58
CA GLU A 77 8.26 6.59 1.98
C GLU A 77 8.17 6.09 0.54
N ILE A 78 8.78 6.81 -0.40
CA ILE A 78 8.84 6.45 -1.82
C ILE A 78 10.31 6.31 -2.20
N TYR A 79 10.65 5.21 -2.84
CA TYR A 79 12.00 4.87 -3.25
C TYR A 79 12.08 4.59 -4.75
N SER A 80 13.21 4.94 -5.34
CA SER A 80 13.58 4.56 -6.70
C SER A 80 14.99 3.99 -6.74
N TYR A 81 15.28 3.13 -7.72
CA TYR A 81 16.61 2.59 -7.92
C TYR A 81 17.47 3.57 -8.71
N ASN A 82 18.66 3.89 -8.22
CA ASN A 82 19.66 4.66 -8.96
C ASN A 82 20.40 3.80 -9.99
N HIS A 83 21.31 4.41 -10.75
CA HIS A 83 22.12 3.71 -11.76
C HIS A 83 23.02 2.59 -11.20
N GLN A 84 23.25 2.57 -9.88
CA GLN A 84 24.03 1.54 -9.18
C GLN A 84 23.13 0.45 -8.58
N GLY A 85 21.82 0.49 -8.82
CA GLY A 85 20.86 -0.46 -8.25
C GLY A 85 20.57 -0.24 -6.76
N LYS A 86 20.93 0.93 -6.20
CA LYS A 86 20.63 1.27 -4.80
C LYS A 86 19.31 2.04 -4.72
N LEU A 87 18.49 1.68 -3.73
CA LEU A 87 17.28 2.43 -3.39
C LEU A 87 17.64 3.81 -2.80
N ILE A 88 17.03 4.85 -3.37
CA ILE A 88 17.13 6.23 -2.93
C ILE A 88 15.72 6.74 -2.62
N VAL A 89 15.56 7.36 -1.45
CA VAL A 89 14.31 7.98 -1.02
C VAL A 89 14.00 9.23 -1.85
N ASN A 90 12.73 9.43 -2.16
CA ASN A 90 12.25 10.63 -2.81
C ASN A 90 12.11 11.77 -1.79
N ASN A 91 13.06 12.71 -1.80
CA ASN A 91 13.08 13.82 -0.85
C ASN A 91 11.90 14.79 -1.03
N GLN A 92 11.45 15.01 -2.27
CA GLN A 92 10.30 15.88 -2.53
C GLN A 92 9.03 15.36 -1.85
N TRP A 93 8.82 14.04 -1.86
CA TRP A 93 7.72 13.41 -1.13
C TRP A 93 7.88 13.59 0.38
N SER A 94 9.08 13.33 0.92
CA SER A 94 9.36 13.54 2.35
C SER A 94 9.12 14.98 2.81
N GLU A 95 9.53 15.97 2.00
CA GLU A 95 9.28 17.39 2.25
C GLU A 95 7.78 17.70 2.28
N ASN A 96 7.01 17.19 1.31
CA ASN A 96 5.55 17.35 1.29
C ASN A 96 4.85 16.77 2.53
N LEU A 97 5.39 15.68 3.10
CA LEU A 97 4.83 15.03 4.29
C LEU A 97 5.23 15.71 5.60
N SER A 98 6.29 16.51 5.58
CA SER A 98 6.82 17.17 6.78
C SER A 98 6.00 18.37 7.25
N GLU A 99 5.18 18.93 6.36
CA GLU A 99 4.28 20.03 6.68
C GLU A 99 3.20 19.57 7.67
N ASP A 100 3.08 20.28 8.80
CA ASP A 100 2.09 20.02 9.87
C ASP A 100 2.19 18.64 10.55
N TRP A 101 3.36 18.00 10.46
CA TRP A 101 3.65 16.74 11.14
C TRP A 101 4.62 16.92 12.32
N ASP A 102 4.18 16.54 13.52
CA ASP A 102 5.02 16.44 14.72
C ASP A 102 4.97 15.01 15.29
N ARG A 103 5.99 14.22 14.96
CA ARG A 103 6.11 12.84 15.39
C ARG A 103 6.18 12.70 16.91
N GLU A 104 6.88 13.60 17.60
CA GLU A 104 7.07 13.52 19.05
C GLU A 104 5.74 13.77 19.76
N LEU A 105 4.96 14.73 19.29
CA LEU A 105 3.63 15.02 19.82
C LEU A 105 2.64 13.87 19.55
N VAL A 106 2.72 13.23 18.38
CA VAL A 106 1.94 12.02 18.07
C VAL A 106 2.25 10.91 19.08
N VAL A 107 3.54 10.58 19.27
CA VAL A 107 3.97 9.52 20.22
C VAL A 107 3.54 9.86 21.64
N LYS A 108 3.72 11.12 22.07
CA LYS A 108 3.32 11.59 23.40
C LYS A 108 1.81 11.51 23.61
N THR A 109 1.01 11.83 22.59
CA THR A 109 -0.46 11.76 22.66
C THR A 109 -0.92 10.32 22.72
N ALA A 110 -0.38 9.44 21.86
CA ALA A 110 -0.70 8.03 21.80
C ALA A 110 -0.30 7.28 23.09
N ALA A 111 0.74 7.73 23.81
CA ALA A 111 1.14 7.15 25.10
C ALA A 111 0.07 7.21 26.19
N ASN A 112 -0.95 8.07 26.05
CA ASN A 112 -2.09 8.13 26.98
C ASN A 112 -3.09 6.97 26.80
N PHE A 113 -2.95 6.16 25.75
CA PHE A 113 -3.82 5.04 25.43
C PHE A 113 -3.14 3.72 25.79
N THR A 114 -3.48 3.14 26.95
CA THR A 114 -2.84 1.93 27.49
C THR A 114 -3.07 0.67 26.65
N GLN A 115 -4.07 0.70 25.77
CA GLN A 115 -4.41 -0.38 24.83
C GLN A 115 -3.43 -0.43 23.64
N LEU A 116 -2.75 0.67 23.32
CA LEU A 116 -1.81 0.75 22.22
C LEU A 116 -0.46 0.17 22.64
N LYS A 117 -0.02 -0.89 21.94
CA LYS A 117 1.31 -1.48 22.14
C LYS A 117 2.22 -1.10 20.99
N PRO A 118 3.37 -0.44 21.19
CA PRO A 118 4.23 -0.06 20.07
C PRO A 118 4.63 -1.27 19.23
N GLN A 119 4.59 -1.13 17.91
CA GLN A 119 5.19 -2.10 16.99
C GLN A 119 6.73 -2.01 17.04
N PRO A 120 7.47 -3.02 16.53
CA PRO A 120 8.94 -3.02 16.51
C PRO A 120 9.54 -1.75 15.90
N GLU A 121 10.76 -1.41 16.29
CA GLU A 121 11.46 -0.20 15.85
C GLU A 121 11.57 -0.06 14.33
N SER A 122 11.68 -1.18 13.60
CA SER A 122 11.69 -1.19 12.13
C SER A 122 10.44 -0.54 11.51
N GLU A 123 9.29 -0.64 12.19
CA GLU A 123 8.00 -0.09 11.77
C GLU A 123 7.75 1.33 12.29
N GLN A 124 8.67 1.88 13.07
CA GLN A 124 8.64 3.26 13.52
C GLN A 124 9.44 4.12 12.54
N ARG A 125 8.76 4.96 11.74
CA ARG A 125 9.39 5.75 10.67
C ARG A 125 9.23 7.26 10.94
N PRO A 126 9.95 8.12 10.20
CA PRO A 126 9.84 9.58 10.39
C PRO A 126 8.40 10.10 10.26
N PHE A 127 7.60 9.53 9.35
CA PHE A 127 6.22 9.93 9.08
C PHE A 127 5.20 8.81 9.38
N LYS A 128 5.56 7.81 10.19
CA LYS A 128 4.69 6.69 10.58
C LYS A 128 4.97 6.30 12.03
N VAL A 129 3.92 6.32 12.86
CA VAL A 129 3.96 5.80 14.23
C VAL A 129 2.99 4.64 14.33
N SER A 130 3.50 3.46 14.65
CA SER A 130 2.76 2.20 14.50
C SER A 130 2.53 1.52 15.85
N TYR A 131 1.31 1.03 16.07
CA TYR A 131 0.90 0.29 17.27
C TYR A 131 0.16 -0.99 16.90
N PHE A 132 0.13 -1.94 17.83
CA PHE A 132 -0.82 -3.03 17.87
C PHE A 132 -2.01 -2.62 18.75
N LEU A 133 -3.22 -2.87 18.27
CA LEU A 133 -4.48 -2.60 18.94
C LEU A 133 -5.47 -3.75 18.70
N GLN A 134 -6.01 -4.32 19.78
CA GLN A 134 -6.95 -5.44 19.68
C GLN A 134 -8.28 -5.00 19.06
N GLU A 135 -8.77 -5.79 18.09
CA GLU A 135 -10.02 -5.59 17.35
C GLU A 135 -11.22 -5.22 18.23
N LYS A 136 -11.41 -5.95 19.34
CA LYS A 136 -12.52 -5.73 20.28
C LYS A 136 -12.64 -4.28 20.79
N THR A 137 -11.51 -3.59 20.90
CA THR A 137 -11.44 -2.20 21.40
C THR A 137 -11.14 -1.19 20.29
N ALA A 138 -10.89 -1.66 19.07
CA ALA A 138 -10.32 -0.84 18.00
C ALA A 138 -11.19 0.37 17.65
N LEU A 139 -12.49 0.14 17.39
CA LEU A 139 -13.41 1.20 16.98
C LEU A 139 -13.41 2.40 17.92
N GLN A 140 -13.55 2.16 19.23
CA GLN A 140 -13.59 3.22 20.24
C GLN A 140 -12.22 3.92 20.38
N ILE A 141 -11.15 3.14 20.48
CA ILE A 141 -9.79 3.67 20.71
C ILE A 141 -9.29 4.47 19.51
N VAL A 142 -9.56 4.02 18.28
CA VAL A 142 -9.23 4.77 17.06
C VAL A 142 -9.95 6.12 17.07
N SER A 143 -11.26 6.14 17.30
CA SER A 143 -12.05 7.38 17.36
C SER A 143 -11.52 8.36 18.42
N ASP A 144 -11.20 7.87 19.62
CA ASP A 144 -10.74 8.72 20.72
C ASP A 144 -9.32 9.23 20.49
N LEU A 145 -8.44 8.39 19.93
CA LEU A 145 -7.10 8.77 19.53
C LEU A 145 -7.11 9.85 18.45
N GLU A 146 -7.92 9.68 17.41
CA GLU A 146 -8.08 10.69 16.35
C GLU A 146 -8.53 12.03 16.91
N LYS A 147 -9.54 12.04 17.80
CA LYS A 147 -10.00 13.26 18.46
C LYS A 147 -8.89 13.92 19.29
N ALA A 148 -8.13 13.13 20.07
CA ALA A 148 -7.05 13.63 20.90
C ALA A 148 -5.92 14.25 20.07
N LEU A 149 -5.56 13.62 18.94
CA LEU A 149 -4.54 14.14 18.02
C LEU A 149 -4.99 15.42 17.32
N LEU A 150 -6.25 15.48 16.86
CA LEU A 150 -6.81 16.69 16.23
C LEU A 150 -6.86 17.88 17.20
N GLN A 151 -7.10 17.64 18.49
CA GLN A 151 -7.05 18.69 19.53
C GLN A 151 -5.65 19.29 19.71
N GLN A 152 -4.60 18.58 19.30
CA GLN A 152 -3.23 19.09 19.28
C GLN A 152 -2.90 19.89 18.00
N SER A 153 -3.90 20.18 17.15
CA SER A 153 -3.72 20.85 15.85
C SER A 153 -2.82 20.09 14.88
N LEU A 154 -2.73 18.76 15.02
CA LEU A 154 -2.00 17.89 14.11
C LEU A 154 -2.87 17.51 12.90
N ASP A 155 -2.34 17.65 11.68
CA ASP A 155 -3.02 17.16 10.48
C ASP A 155 -2.61 15.73 10.16
N ILE A 156 -3.29 14.78 10.80
CA ILE A 156 -2.96 13.35 10.76
C ILE A 156 -4.12 12.51 10.27
N GLN A 157 -3.87 11.25 9.95
CA GLN A 157 -4.86 10.20 9.80
C GLN A 157 -4.46 8.96 10.60
N VAL A 158 -5.44 8.20 11.07
CA VAL A 158 -5.23 6.91 11.71
C VAL A 158 -5.77 5.82 10.79
N ILE A 159 -4.94 4.82 10.50
CA ILE A 159 -5.28 3.68 9.66
C ILE A 159 -5.27 2.44 10.54
N TYR A 160 -6.38 1.73 10.59
CA TYR A 160 -6.49 0.44 11.27
C TYR A 160 -6.67 -0.67 10.23
N SER A 161 -5.88 -1.75 10.33
CA SER A 161 -5.87 -2.84 9.35
C SER A 161 -5.47 -4.19 9.97
N ASP A 162 -5.77 -5.28 9.26
CA ASP A 162 -5.40 -6.65 9.63
C ASP A 162 -5.82 -7.03 11.06
N ASN A 163 -6.95 -6.47 11.51
CA ASN A 163 -7.55 -6.66 12.84
C ASN A 163 -6.61 -6.44 14.03
N LYS A 164 -5.48 -5.78 13.83
CA LYS A 164 -4.48 -5.57 14.88
C LYS A 164 -3.57 -4.38 14.68
N ASP A 165 -3.31 -3.96 13.44
CA ASP A 165 -2.31 -2.95 13.14
C ASP A 165 -2.96 -1.57 13.11
N LEU A 166 -2.34 -0.61 13.79
CA LEU A 166 -2.75 0.80 13.82
C LEU A 166 -1.57 1.68 13.44
N ASP A 167 -1.73 2.46 12.38
CA ASP A 167 -0.73 3.40 11.88
C ASP A 167 -1.24 4.83 11.98
N ILE A 168 -0.43 5.72 12.56
CA ILE A 168 -0.68 7.17 12.61
C ILE A 168 0.29 7.82 11.63
N LEU A 169 -0.27 8.51 10.63
CA LEU A 169 0.47 9.12 9.52
C LEU A 169 0.05 10.59 9.34
N PRO A 170 0.84 11.44 8.67
CA PRO A 170 0.35 12.71 8.15
C PRO A 170 -0.92 12.51 7.30
N ARG A 171 -1.87 13.45 7.33
CA ARG A 171 -3.11 13.37 6.52
C ARG A 171 -2.82 13.29 5.02
N LYS A 172 -1.69 13.84 4.58
CA LYS A 172 -1.19 13.79 3.20
C LYS A 172 -0.51 12.46 2.82
N ALA A 173 -0.36 11.51 3.76
CA ALA A 173 0.31 10.24 3.55
C ALA A 173 -0.63 9.04 3.67
N ASN A 174 -0.88 8.35 2.56
CA ASN A 174 -1.40 6.98 2.54
C ASN A 174 -1.05 6.35 1.18
N LYS A 175 -1.35 5.05 1.00
CA LYS A 175 -1.10 4.35 -0.27
C LYS A 175 -1.76 5.01 -1.48
N GLY A 176 -2.94 5.62 -1.32
CA GLY A 176 -3.64 6.32 -2.40
C GLY A 176 -3.00 7.64 -2.82
N MET A 177 -2.52 8.41 -1.84
CA MET A 177 -1.84 9.69 -2.07
C MET A 177 -0.47 9.48 -2.70
N SER A 178 0.30 8.49 -2.20
CA SER A 178 1.58 8.11 -2.81
C SER A 178 1.39 7.51 -4.20
N MET A 179 0.35 6.71 -4.45
CA MET A 179 -0.03 6.25 -5.80
C MET A 179 -0.27 7.44 -6.74
N THR A 180 -1.03 8.44 -6.29
CA THR A 180 -1.32 9.63 -7.11
C THR A 180 -0.04 10.38 -7.47
N PHE A 181 0.81 10.64 -6.47
CA PHE A 181 2.11 11.28 -6.66
C PHE A 181 2.99 10.52 -7.65
N VAL A 182 3.11 9.19 -7.50
CA VAL A 182 3.90 8.33 -8.39
C VAL A 182 3.33 8.31 -9.81
N ARG A 183 2.01 8.19 -9.95
CA ARG A 183 1.34 8.21 -11.26
C ARG A 183 1.65 9.51 -12.01
N GLU A 184 1.56 10.64 -11.33
CA GLU A 184 1.82 11.96 -11.91
C GLU A 184 3.30 12.16 -12.24
N TYR A 185 4.19 11.73 -11.35
CA TYR A 185 5.63 11.72 -11.58
C TYR A 185 6.01 10.90 -12.83
N LEU A 186 5.33 9.78 -13.08
CA LEU A 186 5.53 8.94 -14.26
C LEU A 186 4.77 9.43 -15.51
N GLY A 187 3.91 10.44 -15.39
CA GLY A 187 3.10 10.97 -16.49
C GLY A 187 2.05 9.97 -17.01
N ILE A 188 1.52 9.09 -16.16
CA ILE A 188 0.56 8.05 -16.56
C ILE A 188 -0.87 8.49 -16.21
N GLU A 189 -1.81 8.24 -17.11
CA GLU A 189 -3.22 8.62 -16.92
C GLU A 189 -3.92 7.68 -15.92
N PRO A 190 -4.91 8.16 -15.13
CA PRO A 190 -5.67 7.29 -14.23
C PRO A 190 -6.31 6.08 -14.92
N ALA A 191 -6.82 6.27 -16.15
CA ALA A 191 -7.42 5.19 -16.94
C ALA A 191 -6.43 4.07 -17.32
N LYS A 192 -5.13 4.34 -17.28
CA LYS A 192 -4.04 3.38 -17.52
C LYS A 192 -3.37 2.93 -16.23
N THR A 193 -4.00 3.19 -15.09
CA THR A 193 -3.47 2.89 -13.77
C THR A 193 -4.41 1.92 -13.06
N VAL A 194 -3.83 0.88 -12.47
CA VAL A 194 -4.57 -0.14 -11.73
C VAL A 194 -3.89 -0.43 -10.40
N ALA A 195 -4.66 -0.33 -9.32
CA ALA A 195 -4.22 -0.60 -7.96
C ALA A 195 -4.79 -1.94 -7.45
N CYS A 196 -4.00 -2.70 -6.69
CA CYS A 196 -4.39 -3.99 -6.12
C CYS A 196 -4.13 -4.00 -4.61
N GLY A 197 -5.04 -4.57 -3.82
CA GLY A 197 -4.93 -4.65 -2.37
C GLY A 197 -5.92 -5.63 -1.73
N ASP A 198 -5.74 -5.88 -0.44
CA ASP A 198 -6.49 -6.89 0.32
C ASP A 198 -7.01 -6.37 1.69
N SER A 199 -6.46 -5.29 2.24
CA SER A 199 -6.73 -4.92 3.64
C SER A 199 -7.12 -3.44 3.84
N GLY A 200 -7.41 -3.06 5.10
CA GLY A 200 -7.84 -1.69 5.43
C GLY A 200 -6.88 -0.60 5.00
N ASN A 201 -5.56 -0.85 4.98
CA ASN A 201 -4.57 0.14 4.54
C ASN A 201 -4.57 0.36 3.00
N ASP A 202 -5.25 -0.50 2.25
CA ASP A 202 -5.45 -0.39 0.80
C ASP A 202 -6.71 0.38 0.43
N ILE A 203 -7.62 0.65 1.38
CA ILE A 203 -8.85 1.43 1.12
C ILE A 203 -8.52 2.74 0.38
N ALA A 204 -7.43 3.41 0.77
CA ALA A 204 -7.00 4.66 0.15
C ALA A 204 -6.61 4.55 -1.34
N LEU A 205 -6.17 3.36 -1.80
CA LEU A 205 -5.92 3.07 -3.22
C LEU A 205 -7.20 3.11 -4.06
N PHE A 206 -8.36 2.96 -3.41
CA PHE A 206 -9.65 2.79 -4.06
C PHE A 206 -10.62 3.95 -3.80
N ALA A 207 -10.54 4.56 -2.61
CA ALA A 207 -11.47 5.57 -2.16
C ALA A 207 -11.34 6.87 -2.94
N ASN A 208 -12.45 7.32 -3.56
CA ASN A 208 -12.53 8.55 -4.34
C ASN A 208 -11.48 8.64 -5.47
N ARG A 209 -11.17 7.49 -6.10
CA ARG A 209 -10.17 7.36 -7.18
C ARG A 209 -10.81 7.15 -8.56
N LYS A 210 -10.08 7.56 -9.61
CA LYS A 210 -10.45 7.35 -11.02
C LYS A 210 -9.71 6.16 -11.63
N GLU A 211 -8.62 5.76 -10.99
CA GLU A 211 -7.83 4.58 -11.28
C GLU A 211 -8.67 3.31 -11.15
N LYS A 212 -8.27 2.25 -11.87
CA LYS A 212 -8.89 0.93 -11.72
C LYS A 212 -8.43 0.31 -10.40
N GLY A 213 -9.32 -0.43 -9.74
CA GLY A 213 -9.04 -1.11 -8.49
C GLY A 213 -9.35 -2.60 -8.58
N ILE A 214 -8.45 -3.44 -8.11
CA ILE A 214 -8.63 -4.89 -7.99
C ILE A 214 -8.56 -5.24 -6.51
N ILE A 215 -9.62 -5.86 -5.99
CA ILE A 215 -9.67 -6.42 -4.64
C ILE A 215 -9.59 -7.93 -4.79
N VAL A 216 -8.56 -8.55 -4.21
CA VAL A 216 -8.34 -10.00 -4.31
C VAL A 216 -9.37 -10.77 -3.47
N ALA A 217 -9.68 -12.02 -3.82
CA ALA A 217 -10.76 -12.77 -3.16
C ALA A 217 -10.50 -13.05 -1.67
N ASN A 218 -9.24 -13.12 -1.26
CA ASN A 218 -8.81 -13.30 0.13
C ASN A 218 -8.71 -11.97 0.91
N ALA A 219 -9.35 -10.90 0.41
CA ALA A 219 -9.39 -9.61 1.10
C ALA A 219 -10.04 -9.71 2.48
N LYS A 220 -9.55 -8.88 3.40
CA LYS A 220 -9.99 -8.79 4.78
C LYS A 220 -11.36 -8.13 4.87
N GLN A 221 -12.08 -8.44 5.95
CA GLN A 221 -13.46 -8.03 6.14
C GLN A 221 -13.60 -6.50 6.11
N GLU A 222 -12.65 -5.75 6.68
CA GLU A 222 -12.71 -4.29 6.69
C GLU A 222 -12.67 -3.67 5.28
N LEU A 223 -11.95 -4.27 4.33
CA LEU A 223 -11.92 -3.80 2.95
C LEU A 223 -13.19 -4.21 2.20
N LEU A 224 -13.70 -5.42 2.45
CA LEU A 224 -14.93 -5.92 1.84
C LEU A 224 -16.16 -5.12 2.29
N ASP A 225 -16.27 -4.82 3.59
CA ASP A 225 -17.33 -3.99 4.15
C ASP A 225 -17.29 -2.60 3.54
N TRP A 226 -16.11 -1.97 3.53
CA TRP A 226 -15.92 -0.67 2.88
C TRP A 226 -16.30 -0.70 1.39
N HIS A 227 -15.90 -1.75 0.66
CA HIS A 227 -16.25 -1.89 -0.76
C HIS A 227 -17.76 -1.98 -0.99
N ASN A 228 -18.47 -2.77 -0.18
CA ASN A 228 -19.91 -2.96 -0.28
C ASN A 228 -20.70 -1.66 0.03
N GLU A 229 -20.20 -0.87 0.98
CA GLU A 229 -20.78 0.43 1.33
C GLU A 229 -20.47 1.53 0.29
N ASN A 230 -19.47 1.31 -0.55
CA ASN A 230 -18.98 2.27 -1.54
C ASN A 230 -18.96 1.62 -2.93
N PRO A 231 -20.07 1.49 -3.66
CA PRO A 231 -20.06 0.92 -5.01
C PRO A 231 -19.35 1.84 -6.02
N ASN A 232 -18.55 1.26 -6.92
CA ASN A 232 -17.89 1.99 -8.03
C ASN A 232 -17.51 1.03 -9.15
N GLU A 233 -17.84 1.39 -10.39
CA GLU A 233 -17.58 0.60 -11.60
C GLU A 233 -16.09 0.47 -11.97
N ASN A 234 -15.23 1.31 -11.42
CA ASN A 234 -13.78 1.21 -11.61
C ASN A 234 -13.14 0.16 -10.69
N ARG A 235 -13.93 -0.54 -9.86
CA ARG A 235 -13.45 -1.60 -8.99
C ARG A 235 -13.94 -2.96 -9.44
N TYR A 236 -13.04 -3.93 -9.37
CA TYR A 236 -13.32 -5.33 -9.61
C TYR A 236 -12.99 -6.13 -8.36
N LEU A 237 -13.98 -6.88 -7.85
CA LEU A 237 -13.78 -7.87 -6.82
C LEU A 237 -13.47 -9.21 -7.50
N ALA A 238 -12.23 -9.66 -7.38
CA ALA A 238 -11.77 -10.90 -8.01
C ALA A 238 -12.36 -12.13 -7.32
N LYS A 239 -12.44 -13.23 -8.06
CA LYS A 239 -12.82 -14.56 -7.53
C LYS A 239 -11.61 -15.37 -7.11
N ALA A 240 -10.46 -15.11 -7.73
CA ALA A 240 -9.19 -15.71 -7.36
C ALA A 240 -8.47 -14.91 -6.25
N GLU A 241 -7.65 -15.62 -5.50
CA GLU A 241 -6.85 -15.10 -4.40
C GLU A 241 -5.47 -14.64 -4.89
N PHE A 242 -4.81 -13.81 -4.10
CA PHE A 242 -3.42 -13.38 -4.29
C PHE A 242 -3.13 -12.89 -5.73
N ALA A 243 -1.96 -13.23 -6.26
CA ALA A 243 -1.53 -12.86 -7.61
C ALA A 243 -2.47 -13.38 -8.72
N ALA A 244 -3.19 -14.49 -8.50
CA ALA A 244 -4.17 -14.97 -9.46
C ALA A 244 -5.37 -14.01 -9.55
N GLY A 245 -5.79 -13.43 -8.42
CA GLY A 245 -6.81 -12.38 -8.37
C GLY A 245 -6.37 -11.10 -9.08
N ILE A 246 -5.10 -10.71 -8.94
CA ILE A 246 -4.52 -9.60 -9.71
C ILE A 246 -4.60 -9.90 -11.21
N GLU A 247 -4.16 -11.08 -11.65
CA GLU A 247 -4.21 -11.45 -13.05
C GLU A 247 -5.66 -11.43 -13.61
N GLU A 248 -6.60 -11.99 -12.86
CA GLU A 248 -8.03 -11.98 -13.20
C GLU A 248 -8.55 -10.56 -13.41
N GLY A 249 -8.28 -9.65 -12.46
CA GLY A 249 -8.71 -8.26 -12.56
C GLY A 249 -8.01 -7.49 -13.68
N LEU A 250 -6.73 -7.76 -13.94
CA LEU A 250 -6.02 -7.17 -15.07
C LEU A 250 -6.63 -7.57 -16.42
N ARG A 251 -7.07 -8.83 -16.54
CA ARG A 251 -7.79 -9.32 -17.73
C ARG A 251 -9.17 -8.68 -17.84
N HIS A 252 -9.90 -8.61 -16.72
CA HIS A 252 -11.21 -7.97 -16.66
C HIS A 252 -11.18 -6.52 -17.19
N PHE A 253 -10.15 -5.75 -16.82
CA PHE A 253 -9.98 -4.37 -17.31
C PHE A 253 -9.24 -4.26 -18.65
N GLY A 254 -8.83 -5.38 -19.27
CA GLY A 254 -8.15 -5.39 -20.57
C GLY A 254 -6.68 -4.93 -20.55
N PHE A 255 -6.04 -4.92 -19.37
CA PHE A 255 -4.60 -4.63 -19.25
C PHE A 255 -3.73 -5.82 -19.65
N LEU A 256 -4.22 -7.04 -19.43
CA LEU A 256 -3.65 -8.29 -19.95
C LEU A 256 -4.63 -8.92 -20.94
N GLY A 257 -4.13 -9.40 -22.07
CA GLY A 257 -4.91 -10.15 -23.05
C GLY A 257 -5.10 -11.59 -22.61
N GLU A 258 -6.01 -12.29 -23.31
CA GLU A 258 -6.30 -13.72 -23.12
C GLU A 258 -5.04 -14.60 -23.13
#